data_AF-A0A7J6BPJ6-F1
#
_entry.id   AF-A0A7J6BPJ6-F1
#
_cell.length_a   1.000
_cell.length_b   1.000
_cell.length_c   1.000
_cell.angle_alpha   90.00
_cell.angle_beta   90.00
_cell.angle_gamma   90.00
#
_symmetry.space_group_name_H-M   'P 1'
#
loop_
_entity.id
_entity.type
_entity.pdbx_description
1 polymer ?
#
loop_
_entity_poly.entity_id
_entity_poly.type
_entity_poly.pdbx_seq_one_letter_code
_entity_poly.pdbx_strand_id
1 'polypeptide(L)'
;MTQNGTGGSATLYSAVLARGAPPSSDTQPSTDLMKLKKALRDLMVQYPNGVTLSKARRACPLLLDSGVLDGYASVRQLLASMPDVVTLKGLGVQTLLLPPGTN
;
A
#
# COMPACT_ATOMS: atom_id res chain seq x y z
N MET A 1 -44.78 -39.46 25.23
CA MET A 1 -45.28 -38.49 24.22
C MET A 1 -44.46 -37.21 24.39
N THR A 2 -43.42 -37.04 23.58
CA THR A 2 -42.52 -35.88 23.63
C THR A 2 -42.63 -35.10 22.33
N GLN A 3 -42.63 -33.79 22.48
CA GLN A 3 -43.07 -32.75 21.55
C GLN A 3 -42.22 -32.63 20.29
N ASN A 4 -42.92 -32.35 19.17
CA ASN A 4 -42.37 -31.77 17.96
C ASN A 4 -42.07 -30.28 18.19
N GLY A 5 -40.86 -29.85 17.85
CA GLY A 5 -40.45 -28.45 17.75
C GLY A 5 -39.63 -28.24 16.49
N THR A 6 -40.32 -27.86 15.42
CA THR A 6 -39.74 -27.49 14.12
C THR A 6 -39.17 -26.08 14.17
N GLY A 7 -37.93 -25.93 13.73
CA GLY A 7 -37.29 -24.68 13.36
C GLY A 7 -35.79 -24.93 13.32
N GLY A 8 -35.05 -24.79 12.24
CA GLY A 8 -35.27 -24.24 10.91
C GLY A 8 -33.87 -23.97 10.36
N SER A 9 -33.71 -24.03 9.03
CA SER A 9 -32.49 -23.68 8.29
C SER A 9 -31.36 -24.72 8.35
N ALA A 10 -31.33 -25.66 7.40
CA ALA A 10 -30.66 -25.51 6.10
C ALA A 10 -29.12 -25.40 6.20
N THR A 11 -28.50 -26.52 5.80
CA THR A 11 -27.26 -26.57 5.02
C THR A 11 -26.00 -26.02 5.65
N LEU A 12 -25.13 -26.91 6.15
CA LEU A 12 -23.71 -26.91 5.77
C LEU A 12 -23.16 -28.33 5.88
N TYR A 13 -23.36 -29.11 4.82
CA TYR A 13 -22.56 -30.31 4.57
C TYR A 13 -21.24 -29.93 3.90
N SER A 14 -20.23 -30.71 4.27
CA SER A 14 -19.03 -31.02 3.48
C SER A 14 -17.79 -30.18 3.77
N ALA A 15 -17.11 -30.63 4.83
CA ALA A 15 -15.67 -30.77 4.83
C ALA A 15 -15.19 -31.47 3.52
N VAL A 16 -14.55 -30.70 2.64
CA VAL A 16 -13.60 -31.22 1.64
C VAL A 16 -12.30 -30.48 1.86
N LEU A 17 -11.43 -31.13 2.64
CA LEU A 17 -10.01 -30.85 2.69
C LEU A 17 -9.35 -31.46 1.45
N ALA A 18 -8.32 -30.78 0.96
CA ALA A 18 -7.32 -31.20 -0.03
C ALA A 18 -7.61 -30.90 -1.51
N ARG A 19 -7.28 -29.68 -1.94
CA ARG A 19 -6.35 -29.45 -3.05
C ARG A 19 -5.83 -28.01 -3.05
N GLY A 20 -4.55 -27.85 -3.35
CA GLY A 20 -3.72 -26.69 -3.02
C GLY A 20 -4.21 -25.31 -3.45
N ALA A 21 -3.99 -24.35 -2.57
CA ALA A 21 -3.98 -22.90 -2.85
C ALA A 21 -3.00 -22.23 -1.85
N PRO A 22 -2.28 -21.17 -2.26
CA PRO A 22 -1.07 -20.64 -1.60
C PRO A 22 -1.35 -19.95 -0.26
N PRO A 23 -0.31 -19.69 0.57
CA PRO A 23 -0.47 -19.24 1.94
C PRO A 23 -1.28 -17.96 2.03
N SER A 24 -2.10 -17.90 3.08
CA SER A 24 -2.77 -16.73 3.61
C SER A 24 -1.95 -15.47 3.36
N SER A 25 -2.42 -14.62 2.45
CA SER A 25 -1.97 -13.23 2.35
C SER A 25 -2.60 -12.48 3.52
N ASP A 26 -2.02 -12.71 4.69
CA ASP A 26 -2.30 -11.98 5.91
C ASP A 26 -1.85 -10.53 5.71
N THR A 27 -2.81 -9.68 5.38
CA THR A 27 -3.00 -8.28 5.83
C THR A 27 -1.76 -7.46 6.27
N GLN A 28 -0.63 -7.55 5.59
CA GLN A 28 0.55 -6.70 5.83
C GLN A 28 0.70 -5.42 4.97
N PRO A 29 -0.24 -4.97 4.10
CA PRO A 29 0.03 -3.78 3.28
C PRO A 29 0.17 -2.50 4.12
N SER A 30 -0.47 -2.44 5.29
CA SER A 30 -0.40 -1.27 6.18
C SER A 30 1.01 -1.05 6.76
N THR A 31 1.70 -2.13 7.11
CA THR A 31 3.06 -2.07 7.67
C THR A 31 4.06 -1.59 6.63
N ASP A 32 3.97 -2.07 5.40
CA ASP A 32 4.90 -1.69 4.33
C ASP A 32 4.64 -0.28 3.78
N LEU A 33 3.38 0.16 3.75
CA LEU A 33 3.02 1.55 3.49
C LEU A 33 3.58 2.50 4.57
N MET A 34 3.50 2.11 5.85
CA MET A 34 4.00 2.91 6.96
C MET A 34 5.54 3.01 6.93
N LYS A 35 6.23 1.90 6.62
CA LYS A 35 7.69 1.90 6.38
C LYS A 35 8.04 2.81 5.20
N LEU A 36 7.28 2.75 4.11
CA LEU A 36 7.49 3.62 2.96
C LEU A 36 7.35 5.09 3.35
N LYS A 37 6.27 5.46 4.04
CA LYS A 37 6.05 6.83 4.52
C LYS A 37 7.22 7.31 5.37
N LYS A 38 7.71 6.48 6.29
CA LYS A 38 8.89 6.79 7.11
C LYS A 38 10.14 7.00 6.26
N ALA A 39 10.42 6.11 5.31
CA ALA A 39 11.56 6.21 4.42
C ALA A 39 11.50 7.47 3.53
N LEU A 40 10.31 7.84 3.05
CA LEU A 40 10.09 9.06 2.30
C LEU A 40 10.32 10.32 3.16
N ARG A 41 9.82 10.34 4.40
CA ARG A 41 10.10 11.45 5.33
C ARG A 41 11.59 11.61 5.59
N ASP A 42 12.28 10.51 5.86
CA ASP A 42 13.74 10.52 6.06
C ASP A 42 14.48 11.03 4.82
N LEU A 43 14.06 10.58 3.63
CA LEU A 43 14.57 11.08 2.37
C LEU A 43 14.32 12.59 2.20
N MET A 44 13.13 13.09 2.53
CA MET A 44 12.81 14.52 2.43
C MET A 44 13.63 15.36 3.43
N VAL A 45 13.96 14.81 4.61
CA VAL A 45 14.87 15.48 5.57
C VAL A 45 16.28 15.59 4.99
N GLN A 46 16.76 14.56 4.28
CA GLN A 46 18.05 14.60 3.60
C GLN A 46 18.07 15.53 2.38
N TYR A 47 16.90 15.74 1.73
CA TYR A 47 16.75 16.56 0.53
C TYR A 47 15.72 17.69 0.75
N PRO A 48 16.07 18.76 1.50
CA PRO A 48 15.14 19.84 1.81
C PRO A 48 14.69 20.64 0.57
N ASN A 49 15.50 20.63 -0.50
CA ASN A 49 15.16 21.25 -1.78
C ASN A 49 14.31 20.36 -2.70
N GLY A 50 13.94 19.16 -2.24
CA GLY A 50 13.28 18.14 -3.03
C GLY A 50 14.22 17.29 -3.88
N VAL A 51 13.64 16.28 -4.50
CA VAL A 51 14.35 15.24 -5.25
C VAL A 51 13.50 14.78 -6.43
N THR A 52 14.12 14.49 -7.58
CA THR A 52 13.37 13.97 -8.73
C THR A 52 12.83 12.57 -8.44
N LEU A 53 11.67 12.22 -9.02
CA LEU A 53 11.04 10.91 -8.86
C LEU A 53 12.02 9.76 -9.20
N SER A 54 12.83 9.93 -10.24
CA SER A 54 13.85 8.95 -10.63
C SER A 54 14.89 8.73 -9.53
N LYS A 55 15.31 9.80 -8.84
CA LYS A 55 16.28 9.71 -7.74
C LYS A 55 15.62 9.18 -6.46
N ALA A 56 14.38 9.56 -6.18
CA ALA A 56 13.60 8.98 -5.09
C ALA A 56 13.42 7.47 -5.23
N ARG A 57 13.11 6.97 -6.43
CA ARG A 57 13.04 5.53 -6.72
C ARG A 57 14.35 4.80 -6.47
N ARG A 58 15.50 5.45 -6.71
CA ARG A 58 16.82 4.86 -6.42
C ARG A 58 17.15 4.87 -4.93
N ALA A 59 16.76 5.92 -4.22
CA ALA A 59 17.03 6.05 -2.78
C ALA A 59 16.08 5.21 -1.91
N CYS A 60 14.84 5.02 -2.36
CA CYS A 60 13.82 4.23 -1.68
C CYS A 60 13.28 3.13 -2.61
N PRO A 61 13.91 1.94 -2.66
CA PRO A 61 13.44 0.83 -3.48
C PRO A 61 12.05 0.32 -3.05
N LEU A 62 11.63 0.60 -1.82
CA LEU A 62 10.27 0.33 -1.32
C LEU A 62 9.17 0.99 -2.16
N LEU A 63 9.47 2.06 -2.90
CA LEU A 63 8.54 2.68 -3.86
C LEU A 63 8.21 1.76 -5.04
N LEU A 64 9.05 0.75 -5.29
CA LEU A 64 8.92 -0.22 -6.37
C LEU A 64 8.50 -1.59 -5.86
N ASP A 65 8.24 -1.70 -4.56
CA ASP A 65 7.74 -2.91 -3.98
C ASP A 65 6.32 -3.18 -4.48
N SER A 66 6.10 -4.39 -4.99
CA SER A 66 4.82 -4.78 -5.57
C SER A 66 3.70 -4.83 -4.52
N GLY A 67 4.02 -5.11 -3.25
CA GLY A 67 3.04 -5.10 -2.16
C GLY A 67 2.59 -3.69 -1.79
N VAL A 68 3.45 -2.68 -1.97
CA VAL A 68 3.09 -1.27 -1.72
C VAL A 68 2.38 -0.63 -2.91
N LEU A 69 2.66 -1.11 -4.12
CA LEU A 69 1.97 -0.71 -5.35
C LEU A 69 0.65 -1.45 -5.58
N ASP A 70 0.33 -2.47 -4.77
CA ASP A 70 -0.95 -3.17 -4.82
C ASP A 70 -2.10 -2.18 -4.56
N GLY A 71 -2.93 -1.94 -5.57
CA GLY A 71 -3.99 -0.92 -5.55
C GLY A 71 -3.61 0.45 -6.14
N TYR A 72 -2.37 0.65 -6.61
CA TYR A 72 -1.92 1.88 -7.26
C TYR A 72 -1.44 1.64 -8.69
N ALA A 73 -1.93 2.42 -9.64
CA ALA A 73 -1.53 2.32 -11.05
C ALA A 73 -0.04 2.68 -11.29
N SER A 74 0.57 3.45 -10.39
CA SER A 74 1.99 3.82 -10.49
C SER A 74 2.53 4.40 -9.17
N VAL A 75 3.85 4.46 -9.05
CA VAL A 75 4.56 5.16 -7.96
C VAL A 75 4.09 6.61 -7.83
N ARG A 76 3.82 7.27 -8.96
CA ARG A 76 3.33 8.64 -8.97
C ARG A 76 1.94 8.76 -8.35
N GLN A 77 1.04 7.81 -8.64
CA GLN A 77 -0.29 7.74 -8.03
C GLN A 77 -0.21 7.47 -6.53
N LEU A 78 0.66 6.53 -6.12
CA LEU A 78 0.94 6.21 -4.73
C LEU A 78 1.41 7.44 -3.94
N LEU A 79 2.41 8.16 -4.48
CA LEU A 79 2.92 9.38 -3.86
C LEU A 79 1.86 10.50 -3.84
N ALA A 80 1.01 10.59 -4.87
CA ALA A 80 -0.07 11.56 -4.92
C ALA A 80 -1.16 11.28 -3.87
N SER A 81 -1.33 10.03 -3.41
CA SER A 81 -2.27 9.70 -2.34
C SER A 81 -1.77 10.10 -0.95
N MET A 82 -0.51 10.53 -0.82
CA MET A 82 0.13 10.86 0.45
C MET A 82 0.73 12.28 0.49
N PRO A 83 -0.10 13.33 0.31
CA PRO A 83 0.37 14.72 0.35
C PRO A 83 0.92 15.15 1.72
N ASP A 84 0.58 14.42 2.79
CA ASP A 84 1.14 14.61 4.14
C ASP A 84 2.66 14.33 4.22
N VAL A 85 3.17 13.48 3.33
CA VAL A 85 4.56 13.01 3.38
C VAL A 85 5.40 13.62 2.26
N VAL A 86 4.82 13.78 1.08
CA VAL A 86 5.51 14.35 -0.08
C VAL A 86 4.53 15.15 -0.94
N THR A 87 5.02 16.26 -1.50
CA THR A 87 4.30 17.00 -2.52
C THR A 87 4.90 16.68 -3.88
N LEU A 88 4.07 16.32 -4.85
CA LEU A 88 4.50 16.13 -6.22
C LEU A 88 4.37 17.44 -6.99
N LYS A 89 5.48 17.91 -7.58
CA LYS A 89 5.51 19.09 -8.46
C LYS A 89 6.00 18.68 -9.85
N GLY A 90 5.21 18.99 -10.88
CA GLY A 90 5.64 18.82 -12.27
C GLY A 90 6.65 19.90 -12.65
N LEU A 91 7.82 19.51 -13.14
CA LEU A 91 8.83 20.39 -13.73
C LEU A 91 9.12 19.93 -15.16
N GLY A 92 8.33 20.42 -16.11
CA GLY A 92 8.35 19.98 -17.50
C GLY A 92 8.03 18.49 -17.60
N VAL A 93 8.96 17.70 -18.15
CA VAL A 93 8.82 16.23 -18.30
C VAL A 93 9.18 15.45 -17.03
N GLN A 94 9.73 16.11 -16.01
CA GLN A 94 10.14 15.47 -14.77
C GLN A 94 9.12 15.73 -13.65
N THR A 95 9.02 14.78 -12.73
CA THR A 95 8.27 14.96 -11.47
C THR A 95 9.27 15.15 -10.35
N LEU A 96 9.14 16.25 -9.62
CA LEU A 96 9.89 16.55 -8.41
C LEU A 96 9.05 16.16 -7.20
N LEU A 97 9.65 15.46 -6.25
CA LEU A 97 9.10 15.25 -4.91
C LEU A 97 9.68 16.35 -4.02
N LEU A 98 8.79 16.99 -3.28
CA LEU A 98 9.11 18.06 -2.35
C LEU A 98 8.66 17.66 -0.94
N PRO A 99 9.34 18.15 0.11
CA PRO A 99 8.85 17.99 1.47
C PRO A 99 7.46 18.63 1.66
N PRO A 100 6.64 18.11 2.58
CA PRO A 100 5.33 18.70 2.88
C PRO A 100 5.53 20.13 3.40
N GLY A 101 4.73 21.08 2.91
CA GLY A 101 4.80 22.49 3.32
C GLY A 101 5.76 23.39 2.53
N THR A 102 6.44 22.88 1.48
CA THR A 102 7.09 23.76 0.50
C THR A 102 6.05 24.25 -0.51
N ASN A 103 5.31 25.31 -0.16
CA ASN A 103 4.51 26.09 -1.10
C ASN A 103 5.21 27.42 -1.38
#